data_AF-A0A7S0X671-F1
#
_entry.id   AF-A0A7S0X671-F1
#
_cell.length_a   1.000
_cell.length_b   1.000
_cell.length_c   1.000
_cell.angle_alpha   90.00
_cell.angle_beta   90.00
_cell.angle_gamma   90.00
#
_symmetry.space_group_name_H-M   'P 1'
#
loop_
_entity.id
_entity.type
_entity.pdbx_description
1 polymer ?
#
loop_
_entity_poly.entity_id
_entity_poly.type
_entity_poly.pdbx_seq_one_letter_code
_entity_poly.pdbx_strand_id
1 'polypeptide(L)'
;MANVDSLKEDPEVPTKVTIGEQAKVKASYWVYGGLFTAPVVSAAAFISLFTPDDENPSESQVWMHVGVPFVILFIVQLFSLSSLSNAFGMDIIQERNECVSLKTSMKTTLSNLALVSALLLGTVLGMLQSRSGDTLEAKWYGLILVMSVCFNLIAVIEAVLGTLYIDPLSEIAATQFVYENLIYFGEPITMTIAGFLNFALATLLFVFDNYGNEAGILASCLFWFVAMRLAVTYQTLSSWSNPFVTAAEREDRRVIFQAIMGAYTGSSGQSTSVQVVPST
;
A
#
# COMPACT_ATOMS: atom_id res chain seq x y z
N MET A 1 -31.47 -36.31 24.45
CA MET A 1 -30.21 -36.09 25.19
C MET A 1 -29.09 -36.32 24.19
N ALA A 2 -28.62 -35.24 23.58
CA ALA A 2 -27.56 -35.28 22.57
C ALA A 2 -26.21 -35.43 23.28
N ASN A 3 -25.37 -36.29 22.73
CA ASN A 3 -24.08 -36.69 23.28
C ASN A 3 -23.09 -35.52 23.12
N VAL A 4 -22.67 -34.93 24.25
CA VAL A 4 -21.76 -33.75 24.31
C VAL A 4 -20.28 -34.18 24.28
N ASP A 5 -19.99 -35.47 24.18
CA ASP A 5 -18.65 -36.04 24.34
C ASP A 5 -17.79 -36.09 23.05
N SER A 6 -17.90 -35.10 22.17
CA SER A 6 -17.01 -34.99 21.01
C SER A 6 -16.34 -33.62 20.84
N LEU A 7 -16.03 -32.95 21.94
CA LEU A 7 -14.96 -31.96 21.98
C LEU A 7 -13.63 -32.71 21.81
N LYS A 8 -13.32 -33.01 20.55
CA LYS A 8 -12.02 -33.51 20.11
C LYS A 8 -10.95 -32.55 20.62
N GLU A 9 -9.92 -33.18 21.19
CA GLU A 9 -8.64 -32.64 21.63
C GLU A 9 -8.28 -31.31 20.95
N ASP A 10 -8.08 -30.27 21.77
CA ASP A 10 -7.44 -29.04 21.34
C ASP A 10 -6.14 -29.42 20.61
N PRO A 11 -5.96 -29.06 19.33
CA PRO A 11 -4.69 -29.28 18.67
C PRO A 11 -3.62 -28.57 19.50
N GLU A 12 -2.60 -29.30 19.95
CA GLU A 12 -1.44 -28.75 20.65
C GLU A 12 -0.93 -27.55 19.85
N VAL A 13 -1.28 -26.34 20.28
CA VAL A 13 -0.79 -25.11 19.69
C VAL A 13 0.72 -25.16 19.91
N PRO A 14 1.55 -25.18 18.84
CA PRO A 14 3.00 -25.28 18.98
C PRO A 14 3.52 -23.97 19.57
N THR A 15 3.46 -23.86 20.89
CA THR A 15 3.75 -22.64 21.65
C THR A 15 5.18 -22.68 22.16
N LYS A 16 6.14 -22.96 21.27
CA LYS A 16 7.56 -22.76 21.57
C LYS A 16 8.27 -22.21 20.34
N VAL A 17 7.90 -21.00 19.94
CA VAL A 17 8.85 -20.16 19.21
C VAL A 17 9.94 -19.80 20.20
N THR A 18 11.12 -20.38 20.02
CA THR A 18 12.29 -20.18 20.88
C THR A 18 12.60 -18.68 20.97
N ILE A 19 12.71 -18.13 22.18
CA ILE A 19 12.92 -16.69 22.44
C ILE A 19 14.12 -16.11 21.64
N GLY A 20 15.12 -16.94 21.34
CA GLY A 20 16.28 -16.58 20.50
C GLY A 20 15.98 -16.41 19.00
N GLU A 21 15.01 -17.14 18.44
CA GLU A 21 14.57 -16.95 17.04
C GLU A 21 13.76 -15.67 16.91
N GLN A 22 12.90 -15.37 17.89
CA GLN A 22 12.18 -14.09 17.92
C GLN A 22 13.12 -12.88 17.97
N ALA A 23 14.26 -12.96 18.65
CA ALA A 23 15.23 -11.86 18.73
C ALA A 23 15.97 -11.62 17.40
N LYS A 24 16.37 -12.69 16.70
CA LYS A 24 17.01 -12.59 15.37
C LYS A 24 16.05 -12.07 14.30
N VAL A 25 14.81 -12.52 14.36
CA VAL A 25 13.71 -12.05 13.51
C VAL A 25 13.42 -10.57 13.79
N LYS A 26 13.43 -10.13 15.05
CA LYS A 26 13.26 -8.70 15.40
C LYS A 26 14.40 -7.81 14.88
N ALA A 27 15.65 -8.28 14.89
CA ALA A 27 16.81 -7.50 14.43
C ALA A 27 16.81 -7.30 12.91
N SER A 28 16.43 -8.33 12.13
CA SER A 28 16.32 -8.19 10.67
C SER A 28 15.23 -7.18 10.29
N TYR A 29 14.18 -7.03 11.11
CA TYR A 29 13.08 -6.12 10.84
C TYR A 29 13.50 -4.64 10.81
N TRP A 30 14.40 -4.25 11.70
CA TRP A 30 14.95 -2.89 11.70
C TRP A 30 15.85 -2.64 10.48
N VAL A 31 16.59 -3.64 10.01
CA VAL A 31 17.46 -3.51 8.84
C VAL A 31 16.64 -3.34 7.56
N TYR A 32 15.62 -4.17 7.34
CA TYR A 32 14.76 -4.07 6.17
C TYR A 32 13.89 -2.80 6.19
N GLY A 33 13.34 -2.46 7.36
CA GLY A 33 12.56 -1.23 7.53
C GLY A 33 13.38 0.02 7.28
N GLY A 34 14.65 0.03 7.70
CA GLY A 34 15.60 1.07 7.32
C GLY A 34 15.82 1.09 5.80
N LEU A 35 16.22 -0.02 5.20
CA LEU A 35 16.55 -0.04 3.76
C LEU A 35 15.40 0.46 2.87
N PHE A 36 14.15 0.17 3.26
CA PHE A 36 12.96 0.58 2.52
C PHE A 36 12.61 2.07 2.69
N THR A 37 12.88 2.65 3.84
CA THR A 37 12.46 4.03 4.17
C THR A 37 13.53 5.07 3.85
N ALA A 38 14.74 4.62 3.53
CA ALA A 38 15.92 5.46 3.37
C ALA A 38 15.82 6.27 2.08
N PRO A 39 15.35 5.69 0.96
CA PRO A 39 15.18 6.44 -0.29
C PRO A 39 14.23 7.63 -0.14
N VAL A 40 13.14 7.51 0.64
CA VAL A 40 12.14 8.59 0.78
C VAL A 40 12.73 9.79 1.53
N VAL A 41 13.43 9.54 2.63
CA VAL A 41 14.06 10.59 3.43
C VAL A 41 15.29 11.17 2.72
N SER A 42 16.07 10.31 2.06
CA SER A 42 17.25 10.74 1.30
C SER A 42 16.87 11.53 0.06
N ALA A 43 15.71 11.27 -0.56
CA ALA A 43 15.23 12.04 -1.71
C ALA A 43 14.94 13.50 -1.33
N ALA A 44 14.30 13.75 -0.18
CA ALA A 44 14.05 15.12 0.29
C ALA A 44 15.37 15.88 0.50
N ALA A 45 16.29 15.28 1.26
CA ALA A 45 17.59 15.87 1.53
C ALA A 45 18.43 16.04 0.25
N PHE A 46 18.36 15.09 -0.69
CA PHE A 46 19.07 15.18 -1.96
C PHE A 46 18.52 16.32 -2.82
N ILE A 47 17.19 16.43 -2.94
CA ILE A 47 16.56 17.54 -3.65
C ILE A 47 17.01 18.86 -3.03
N SER A 48 16.89 19.02 -1.72
CA SER A 48 17.26 20.29 -1.09
C SER A 48 18.74 20.62 -1.13
N LEU A 49 19.64 19.64 -0.95
CA LEU A 49 21.08 19.90 -0.87
C LEU A 49 21.76 20.06 -2.25
N PHE A 50 21.17 19.52 -3.31
CA PHE A 50 21.78 19.52 -4.65
C PHE A 50 21.02 20.35 -5.69
N THR A 51 19.89 20.96 -5.30
CA THR A 51 19.20 21.90 -6.16
C THR A 51 19.86 23.28 -6.02
N PRO A 52 20.21 23.96 -7.13
CA PRO A 52 20.80 25.29 -7.04
C PRO A 52 19.81 26.29 -6.44
N ASP A 53 20.30 27.14 -5.52
CA ASP A 53 19.56 28.21 -4.83
C ASP A 53 19.27 29.41 -5.76
N ASP A 54 18.78 29.16 -6.97
CA ASP A 54 18.31 30.21 -7.86
C ASP A 54 16.88 30.62 -7.46
N GLU A 55 16.72 31.84 -6.95
CA GLU A 55 15.44 32.40 -6.51
C GLU A 55 14.46 32.61 -7.68
N ASN A 56 14.98 32.72 -8.91
CA ASN A 56 14.21 32.82 -10.15
C ASN A 56 14.84 31.92 -11.24
N PRO A 57 14.63 30.61 -11.18
CA PRO A 57 15.20 29.68 -12.16
C PRO A 57 14.57 29.93 -13.53
N SER A 58 15.40 29.91 -14.57
CA SER A 58 14.90 29.95 -15.95
C SER A 58 13.98 28.76 -16.24
N GLU A 59 13.03 28.93 -17.16
CA GLU A 59 12.09 27.86 -17.54
C GLU A 59 12.82 26.56 -17.96
N SER A 60 13.96 26.69 -18.66
CA SER A 60 14.79 25.55 -19.05
C SER A 60 15.40 24.83 -17.84
N GLN A 61 15.85 25.55 -16.82
CA GLN A 61 16.37 24.94 -15.59
C GLN A 61 15.25 24.22 -14.83
N VAL A 62 14.05 24.80 -14.75
CA VAL A 62 12.89 24.16 -14.10
C VAL A 62 12.56 22.84 -14.78
N TRP A 63 12.47 22.82 -16.12
CA TRP A 63 12.19 21.59 -16.86
C TRP A 63 13.28 20.52 -16.68
N MET A 64 14.55 20.93 -16.73
CA MET A 64 15.67 19.99 -16.66
C MET A 64 15.88 19.41 -15.26
N HIS A 65 15.74 20.23 -14.21
CA HIS A 65 16.04 19.83 -12.83
C HIS A 65 14.81 19.33 -12.05
N VAL A 66 13.61 19.71 -12.46
CA VAL A 66 12.36 19.35 -11.76
C VAL A 66 11.46 18.53 -12.68
N GLY A 67 11.11 19.06 -13.85
CA GLY A 67 10.11 18.46 -14.72
C GLY A 67 10.46 17.05 -15.20
N VAL A 68 11.61 16.88 -15.85
CA VAL A 68 12.06 15.58 -16.38
C VAL A 68 12.26 14.55 -15.25
N PRO A 69 13.00 14.85 -14.16
CA PRO A 69 13.14 13.92 -13.05
C PRO A 69 11.80 13.55 -12.40
N PHE A 70 10.86 14.51 -12.28
CA PHE A 70 9.53 14.24 -11.76
C PHE A 70 8.73 13.27 -12.63
N VAL A 71 8.78 13.41 -13.96
CA VAL A 71 8.11 12.47 -14.88
C VAL A 71 8.70 11.06 -14.73
N ILE A 72 10.03 10.95 -14.62
CA ILE A 72 10.69 9.66 -14.40
C ILE A 72 10.23 9.05 -13.06
N LEU A 73 10.23 9.84 -11.99
CA LEU A 73 9.77 9.42 -10.67
C LEU A 73 8.32 8.92 -10.73
N PHE A 74 7.42 9.67 -11.38
CA PHE A 74 6.03 9.31 -11.53
C PHE A 74 5.86 7.96 -12.26
N ILE A 75 6.56 7.77 -13.39
CA ILE A 75 6.51 6.52 -14.16
C ILE A 75 7.02 5.34 -13.32
N VAL A 76 8.16 5.49 -12.63
CA VAL A 76 8.73 4.46 -11.77
C VAL A 76 7.76 4.10 -10.64
N GLN A 77 7.10 5.10 -10.07
CA GLN A 77 6.11 4.89 -9.02
C GLN A 77 4.90 4.11 -9.55
N LEU A 78 4.35 4.45 -10.72
CA LEU A 78 3.25 3.71 -11.33
C LEU A 78 3.58 2.22 -11.54
N PHE A 79 4.76 1.90 -12.07
CA PHE A 79 5.18 0.50 -12.25
C PHE A 79 5.33 -0.25 -10.92
N SER A 80 5.86 0.44 -9.91
CA SER A 80 6.03 -0.14 -8.57
C SER A 80 4.68 -0.44 -7.92
N LEU A 81 3.70 0.46 -8.06
CA LEU A 81 2.35 0.30 -7.51
C LEU A 81 1.61 -0.85 -8.16
N SER A 82 1.67 -0.96 -9.49
CA SER A 82 1.02 -2.07 -10.22
C SER A 82 1.46 -3.45 -9.72
N SER A 83 2.74 -3.61 -9.38
CA SER A 83 3.27 -4.87 -8.83
C SER A 83 2.78 -5.12 -7.40
N LEU A 84 2.70 -4.08 -6.58
CA LEU A 84 2.28 -4.18 -5.17
C LEU A 84 0.78 -4.44 -5.02
N SER A 85 -0.08 -3.91 -5.91
CA SER A 85 -1.54 -4.07 -5.84
C SER A 85 -1.94 -5.54 -5.83
N ASN A 86 -1.29 -6.35 -6.67
CA ASN A 86 -1.53 -7.78 -6.72
C ASN A 86 -1.14 -8.50 -5.42
N ALA A 87 -0.02 -8.11 -4.81
CA ALA A 87 0.43 -8.70 -3.55
C ALA A 87 -0.56 -8.40 -2.41
N PHE A 88 -0.98 -7.14 -2.27
CA PHE A 88 -1.95 -6.76 -1.23
C PHE A 88 -3.31 -7.42 -1.42
N GLY A 89 -3.82 -7.50 -2.65
CA GLY A 89 -5.07 -8.21 -2.93
C GLY A 89 -4.98 -9.68 -2.51
N MET A 90 -3.85 -10.32 -2.78
CA MET A 90 -3.62 -11.72 -2.44
C MET A 90 -3.57 -11.98 -0.94
N ASP A 91 -2.85 -11.14 -0.20
CA ASP A 91 -2.72 -11.30 1.25
C ASP A 91 -4.08 -11.26 1.95
N ILE A 92 -4.98 -10.37 1.50
CA ILE A 92 -6.33 -10.25 2.09
C ILE A 92 -7.16 -11.51 1.86
N ILE A 93 -7.04 -12.13 0.69
CA ILE A 93 -7.76 -13.37 0.37
C ILE A 93 -7.18 -14.56 1.14
N GLN A 94 -5.85 -14.67 1.19
CA GLN A 94 -5.17 -15.83 1.77
C GLN A 94 -5.43 -15.97 3.27
N GLU A 95 -5.34 -14.87 4.02
CA GLU A 95 -5.42 -14.90 5.49
C GLU A 95 -6.85 -14.81 6.06
N ARG A 96 -7.87 -14.74 5.19
CA ARG A 96 -9.28 -14.69 5.58
C ARG A 96 -9.74 -16.00 6.25
N ASN A 97 -10.44 -15.89 7.38
CA ASN A 97 -11.17 -17.00 7.99
C ASN A 97 -12.41 -17.39 7.20
N GLU A 98 -12.72 -18.68 7.13
CA GLU A 98 -13.89 -19.20 6.39
C GLU A 98 -15.23 -18.64 6.89
N CYS A 99 -15.34 -18.37 8.19
CA CYS A 99 -16.55 -17.81 8.80
C CYS A 99 -16.79 -16.33 8.49
N VAL A 100 -15.85 -15.63 7.84
CA VAL A 100 -15.96 -14.21 7.54
C VAL A 100 -16.31 -14.02 6.07
N SER A 101 -17.45 -13.37 5.81
CA SER A 101 -17.87 -12.96 4.48
C SER A 101 -16.77 -12.13 3.78
N LEU A 102 -16.36 -12.57 2.58
CA LEU A 102 -15.38 -11.82 1.78
C LEU A 102 -16.00 -10.50 1.34
N LYS A 103 -17.29 -10.54 1.00
CA LYS A 103 -18.08 -9.36 0.64
C LYS A 103 -18.03 -8.30 1.74
N THR A 104 -18.35 -8.67 2.98
CA THR A 104 -18.32 -7.74 4.12
C THR A 104 -16.91 -7.22 4.36
N SER A 105 -15.91 -8.09 4.33
CA SER A 105 -14.51 -7.71 4.55
C SER A 105 -14.02 -6.69 3.52
N MET A 106 -14.31 -6.93 2.24
CA MET A 106 -13.94 -6.02 1.16
C MET A 106 -14.70 -4.70 1.26
N LYS A 107 -16.01 -4.73 1.52
CA LYS A 107 -16.82 -3.51 1.71
C LYS A 107 -16.26 -2.65 2.85
N THR A 108 -15.96 -3.24 4.00
CA THR A 108 -15.38 -2.53 5.14
C THR A 108 -13.99 -1.97 4.81
N THR A 109 -13.15 -2.77 4.15
CA THR A 109 -11.79 -2.35 3.76
C THR A 109 -11.83 -1.17 2.79
N LEU A 110 -12.61 -1.27 1.70
CA LEU A 110 -12.78 -0.20 0.72
C LEU A 110 -13.37 1.06 1.35
N SER A 111 -14.38 0.93 2.22
CA SER A 111 -14.97 2.08 2.91
C SER A 111 -13.95 2.81 3.79
N ASN A 112 -13.13 2.07 4.53
CA ASN A 112 -12.08 2.64 5.37
C ASN A 112 -10.99 3.31 4.52
N LEU A 113 -10.58 2.70 3.41
CA LEU A 113 -9.59 3.28 2.50
C LEU A 113 -10.10 4.56 1.84
N ALA A 114 -11.37 4.59 1.40
CA ALA A 114 -11.99 5.78 0.85
C ALA A 114 -12.01 6.91 1.88
N LEU A 115 -12.37 6.61 3.14
CA LEU A 115 -12.36 7.60 4.23
C LEU A 115 -10.95 8.14 4.50
N VAL A 116 -9.95 7.25 4.67
CA VAL A 116 -8.56 7.65 4.94
C VAL A 116 -8.00 8.49 3.78
N SER A 117 -8.21 8.06 2.54
CA SER A 117 -7.74 8.78 1.35
C SER A 117 -8.43 10.13 1.19
N ALA A 118 -9.71 10.25 1.51
CA ALA A 118 -10.44 11.52 1.48
C ALA A 118 -9.93 12.51 2.55
N LEU A 119 -9.64 12.03 3.76
CA LEU A 119 -9.04 12.85 4.83
C LEU A 119 -7.64 13.32 4.45
N LEU A 120 -6.83 12.42 3.87
CA LEU A 120 -5.50 12.74 3.39
C LEU A 120 -5.58 13.76 2.24
N LEU A 121 -6.50 13.57 1.28
CA LEU A 121 -6.75 14.51 0.19
C LEU A 121 -7.08 15.91 0.71
N GLY A 122 -7.95 16.04 1.71
CA GLY A 122 -8.26 17.33 2.32
C GLY A 122 -7.03 18.03 2.93
N THR A 123 -6.17 17.25 3.59
CA THR A 123 -4.92 17.76 4.18
C THR A 123 -3.93 18.20 3.11
N VAL A 124 -3.72 17.38 2.07
CA VAL A 124 -2.82 17.65 0.94
C VAL A 124 -3.28 18.90 0.17
N LEU A 125 -4.58 19.07 -0.06
CA LEU A 125 -5.14 20.26 -0.71
C LEU A 125 -4.90 21.52 0.13
N GLY A 126 -5.03 21.44 1.46
CA GLY A 126 -4.69 22.54 2.37
C GLY A 126 -3.22 22.94 2.27
N MET A 127 -2.31 21.95 2.24
CA MET A 127 -0.88 22.19 2.05
C MET A 127 -0.57 22.81 0.68
N LEU A 128 -1.24 22.36 -0.38
CA LEU A 128 -1.04 22.89 -1.73
C LEU A 128 -1.43 24.37 -1.81
N GLN A 129 -2.46 24.80 -1.08
CA GLN A 129 -2.88 26.21 -0.99
C GLN A 129 -1.89 27.08 -0.21
N SER A 130 -1.13 26.50 0.72
CA SER A 130 -0.13 27.24 1.52
C SER A 130 1.17 27.55 0.75
N ARG A 131 1.28 27.12 -0.51
CA ARG A 131 2.49 27.31 -1.31
C ARG A 131 2.75 28.80 -1.56
N SER A 132 3.98 29.22 -1.25
CA SER A 132 4.55 30.50 -1.66
C SER A 132 5.97 30.29 -2.18
N GLY A 133 6.41 31.09 -3.15
CA GLY A 133 7.77 31.03 -3.69
C GLY A 133 7.89 30.39 -5.08
N ASP A 134 8.95 30.81 -5.80
CA ASP A 134 9.29 30.38 -7.15
C ASP A 134 10.62 29.61 -7.24
N THR A 135 11.19 29.24 -6.09
CA THR A 135 12.36 28.38 -5.97
C THR A 135 12.12 27.01 -6.60
N LEU A 136 13.19 26.33 -7.02
CA LEU A 136 13.12 24.97 -7.56
C LEU A 136 12.54 23.98 -6.54
N GLU A 137 12.83 24.16 -5.25
CA GLU A 137 12.25 23.38 -4.15
C GLU A 137 10.72 23.55 -4.06
N ALA A 138 10.22 24.79 -4.15
CA ALA A 138 8.79 25.07 -4.17
C ALA A 138 8.09 24.44 -5.39
N LYS A 139 8.78 24.32 -6.53
CA LYS A 139 8.26 23.59 -7.71
C LYS A 139 8.17 22.08 -7.42
N TRP A 140 9.22 21.46 -6.85
CA TRP A 140 9.21 20.05 -6.43
C TRP A 140 8.09 19.77 -5.43
N TYR A 141 7.99 20.59 -4.39
CA TYR A 141 6.93 20.54 -3.38
C TYR A 141 5.54 20.52 -4.02
N GLY A 142 5.27 21.46 -4.94
CA GLY A 142 3.99 21.55 -5.62
C GLY A 142 3.67 20.31 -6.47
N LEU A 143 4.63 19.82 -7.25
CA LEU A 143 4.43 18.65 -8.12
C LEU A 143 4.21 17.36 -7.31
N ILE A 144 4.97 17.16 -6.23
CA ILE A 144 4.82 16.01 -5.34
C ILE A 144 3.45 16.04 -4.64
N LEU A 145 2.97 17.22 -4.22
CA LEU A 145 1.62 17.35 -3.67
C LEU A 145 0.54 17.06 -4.72
N VAL A 146 0.68 17.55 -5.96
CA VAL A 146 -0.26 17.22 -7.05
C VAL A 146 -0.30 15.72 -7.30
N MET A 147 0.85 15.05 -7.28
CA MET A 147 0.94 13.59 -7.39
C MET A 147 0.21 12.89 -6.23
N SER A 148 0.38 13.37 -4.99
CA SER A 148 -0.36 12.87 -3.82
C SER A 148 -1.87 13.07 -3.96
N VAL A 149 -2.32 14.22 -4.47
CA VAL A 149 -3.73 14.48 -4.78
C VAL A 149 -4.26 13.46 -5.77
N CYS A 150 -3.56 13.23 -6.89
CA CYS A 150 -3.97 12.29 -7.91
C CYS A 150 -4.12 10.87 -7.37
N PHE A 151 -3.13 10.36 -6.62
CA PHE A 151 -3.21 9.00 -6.06
C PHE A 151 -4.33 8.85 -5.03
N ASN A 152 -4.51 9.82 -4.13
CA ASN A 152 -5.61 9.77 -3.17
C ASN A 152 -6.98 9.87 -3.85
N LEU A 153 -7.11 10.68 -4.90
CA LEU A 153 -8.34 10.78 -5.67
C LEU A 153 -8.68 9.46 -6.38
N ILE A 154 -7.69 8.83 -7.02
CA ILE A 154 -7.85 7.50 -7.64
C ILE A 154 -8.28 6.47 -6.58
N ALA A 155 -7.59 6.43 -5.44
CA ALA A 155 -7.92 5.51 -4.34
C ALA A 155 -9.37 5.66 -3.86
N VAL A 156 -9.86 6.90 -3.70
CA VAL A 156 -11.26 7.17 -3.33
C VAL A 156 -12.22 6.67 -4.42
N ILE A 157 -11.97 7.02 -5.68
CA ILE A 157 -12.85 6.67 -6.80
C ILE A 157 -12.95 5.15 -6.94
N GLU A 158 -11.82 4.45 -6.96
CA GLU A 158 -11.79 2.99 -7.09
C GLU A 158 -12.44 2.29 -5.90
N ALA A 159 -12.20 2.77 -4.67
CA ALA A 159 -12.84 2.19 -3.49
C ALA A 159 -14.36 2.37 -3.50
N VAL A 160 -14.85 3.52 -3.97
CA VAL A 160 -16.29 3.78 -4.15
C VAL A 160 -16.86 2.89 -5.25
N LEU A 161 -16.20 2.79 -6.41
CA LEU A 161 -16.64 1.94 -7.51
C LEU A 161 -16.68 0.47 -7.08
N GLY A 162 -15.61 -0.04 -6.47
CA GLY A 162 -15.56 -1.42 -5.97
C GLY A 162 -16.67 -1.71 -4.97
N THR A 163 -16.99 -0.74 -4.09
CA THR A 163 -18.11 -0.87 -3.15
C THR A 163 -19.46 -0.90 -3.86
N LEU A 164 -19.69 -0.01 -4.84
CA LEU A 164 -20.93 0.06 -5.62
C LEU A 164 -21.20 -1.24 -6.40
N TYR A 165 -20.16 -1.89 -6.93
CA TYR A 165 -20.30 -3.16 -7.64
C TYR A 165 -20.47 -4.36 -6.71
N ILE A 166 -19.80 -4.37 -5.56
CA ILE A 166 -19.92 -5.49 -4.60
C ILE A 166 -21.27 -5.49 -3.88
N ASP A 167 -21.79 -4.33 -3.49
CA ASP A 167 -22.94 -4.24 -2.59
C ASP A 167 -24.22 -4.95 -3.07
N PRO A 168 -24.61 -4.88 -4.36
CA PRO A 168 -25.82 -5.56 -4.83
C PRO A 168 -25.64 -7.08 -5.06
N LEU A 169 -24.40 -7.60 -5.07
CA LEU A 169 -24.14 -9.00 -5.41
C LEU A 169 -24.48 -9.95 -4.25
N SER A 170 -24.88 -11.18 -4.56
CA SER A 170 -24.95 -12.25 -3.55
C SER A 170 -23.54 -12.61 -3.04
N GLU A 171 -23.43 -13.29 -1.91
CA GLU A 171 -22.12 -13.64 -1.32
C GLU A 171 -21.23 -14.43 -2.30
N ILE A 172 -21.84 -15.37 -3.02
CA ILE A 172 -21.15 -16.22 -4.01
C ILE A 172 -20.68 -15.38 -5.20
N ALA A 173 -21.56 -14.55 -5.74
CA ALA A 173 -21.23 -13.69 -6.89
C ALA A 173 -20.19 -12.62 -6.53
N ALA A 174 -20.29 -12.03 -5.33
CA ALA A 174 -19.30 -11.07 -4.82
C ALA A 174 -17.93 -11.73 -4.65
N THR A 175 -17.89 -12.96 -4.16
CA THR A 175 -16.65 -13.71 -3.99
C THR A 175 -15.99 -13.95 -5.34
N GLN A 176 -16.73 -14.47 -6.32
CA GLN A 176 -16.22 -14.68 -7.67
C GLN A 176 -15.74 -13.37 -8.31
N PHE A 177 -16.53 -12.29 -8.17
CA PHE A 177 -16.18 -10.97 -8.68
C PHE A 177 -14.85 -10.46 -8.11
N VAL A 178 -14.62 -10.61 -6.80
CA VAL A 178 -13.36 -10.21 -6.15
C VAL A 178 -12.17 -11.02 -6.67
N TYR A 179 -12.32 -12.33 -6.84
CA TYR A 179 -11.24 -13.17 -7.39
C TYR A 179 -10.88 -12.81 -8.83
N GLU A 180 -11.88 -12.54 -9.66
CA GLU A 180 -11.68 -12.16 -11.06
C GLU A 180 -11.09 -10.75 -11.24
N ASN A 181 -11.30 -9.87 -10.25
CA ASN A 181 -10.94 -8.44 -10.32
C ASN A 181 -9.96 -8.02 -9.23
N LEU A 182 -9.11 -8.93 -8.75
CA LEU A 182 -8.30 -8.74 -7.55
C LEU A 182 -7.42 -7.48 -7.59
N ILE A 183 -6.89 -7.16 -8.77
CA ILE A 183 -6.03 -6.00 -9.00
C ILE A 183 -6.74 -4.72 -8.53
N TYR A 184 -8.01 -4.56 -8.87
CA TYR A 184 -8.82 -3.39 -8.54
C TYR A 184 -9.19 -3.28 -7.05
N PHE A 185 -9.04 -4.36 -6.28
CA PHE A 185 -9.24 -4.32 -4.82
C PHE A 185 -7.94 -4.00 -4.07
N GLY A 186 -6.79 -4.36 -4.64
CA GLY A 186 -5.47 -4.02 -4.08
C GLY A 186 -5.00 -2.62 -4.47
N GLU A 187 -5.40 -2.12 -5.64
CA GLU A 187 -4.97 -0.82 -6.16
C GLU A 187 -5.30 0.36 -5.24
N PRO A 188 -6.52 0.50 -4.68
CA PRO A 188 -6.83 1.57 -3.74
C PRO A 188 -5.86 1.62 -2.55
N ILE A 189 -5.48 0.46 -2.00
CA ILE A 189 -4.54 0.37 -0.88
C ILE A 189 -3.18 0.96 -1.27
N THR A 190 -2.65 0.53 -2.41
CA THR A 190 -1.35 0.99 -2.88
C THR A 190 -1.36 2.48 -3.21
N MET A 191 -2.44 2.98 -3.82
CA MET A 191 -2.60 4.38 -4.16
C MET A 191 -2.70 5.26 -2.91
N THR A 192 -3.40 4.81 -1.85
CA THR A 192 -3.40 5.49 -0.55
C THR A 192 -1.99 5.55 0.05
N ILE A 193 -1.26 4.44 0.02
CA ILE A 193 0.13 4.39 0.53
C ILE A 193 1.04 5.33 -0.26
N ALA A 194 0.95 5.31 -1.60
CA ALA A 194 1.70 6.20 -2.47
C ALA A 194 1.39 7.68 -2.21
N GLY A 195 0.10 7.99 -2.05
CA GLY A 195 -0.37 9.33 -1.69
C GLY A 195 0.23 9.79 -0.37
N PHE A 196 0.24 8.93 0.65
CA PHE A 196 0.84 9.21 1.95
C PHE A 196 2.36 9.42 1.89
N LEU A 197 3.09 8.58 1.13
CA LEU A 197 4.55 8.74 0.96
C LEU A 197 4.89 10.07 0.29
N ASN A 198 4.13 10.47 -0.74
CA ASN A 198 4.31 11.75 -1.41
C ASN A 198 3.97 12.93 -0.50
N PHE A 199 2.90 12.81 0.31
CA PHE A 199 2.58 13.80 1.33
C PHE A 199 3.71 13.97 2.36
N ALA A 200 4.27 12.86 2.85
CA ALA A 200 5.41 12.88 3.77
C ALA A 200 6.65 13.55 3.15
N LEU A 201 6.97 13.20 1.90
CA LEU A 201 8.07 13.81 1.14
C LEU A 201 7.86 15.32 0.96
N ALA A 202 6.67 15.75 0.57
CA ALA A 202 6.34 17.17 0.45
C ALA A 202 6.43 17.90 1.78
N THR A 203 6.04 17.25 2.89
CA THR A 203 6.18 17.83 4.23
C THR A 203 7.65 18.07 4.59
N LEU A 204 8.55 17.14 4.23
CA LEU A 204 9.99 17.34 4.44
C LEU A 204 10.52 18.52 3.62
N LEU A 205 10.18 18.60 2.32
CA LEU A 205 10.57 19.72 1.47
C LEU A 205 10.05 21.07 2.00
N PHE A 206 8.82 21.09 2.51
CA PHE A 206 8.26 22.27 3.16
C PHE A 206 9.10 22.71 4.38
N VAL A 207 9.61 21.76 5.17
CA VAL A 207 10.46 22.08 6.32
C VAL A 207 11.81 22.66 5.88
N PHE A 208 12.43 22.10 4.84
CA PHE A 208 13.67 22.64 4.26
C PHE A 208 13.47 24.09 3.79
N ASP A 209 12.41 24.33 3.01
CA ASP A 209 12.11 25.65 2.43
C ASP A 209 11.78 26.71 3.50
N ASN A 210 11.03 26.35 4.56
CA ASN A 210 10.53 27.34 5.53
C ASN A 210 11.40 27.51 6.78
N TYR A 211 12.12 26.47 7.20
CA TYR A 211 12.88 26.47 8.45
C TYR A 211 14.39 26.27 8.22
N GLY A 212 14.81 26.07 6.98
CA GLY A 212 16.21 25.93 6.58
C GLY A 212 16.78 24.52 6.77
N ASN A 213 18.03 24.36 6.33
CA ASN A 213 18.68 23.06 6.20
C ASN A 213 18.84 22.29 7.53
N GLU A 214 19.14 22.98 8.63
CA GLU A 214 19.32 22.32 9.94
C GLU A 214 18.01 21.66 10.42
N ALA A 215 16.90 22.40 10.31
CA ALA A 215 15.58 21.91 10.65
C ALA A 215 15.13 20.80 9.69
N GLY A 216 15.42 20.94 8.40
CA GLY A 216 15.15 19.93 7.38
C GLY A 216 15.89 18.61 7.65
N ILE A 217 17.19 18.66 7.98
CA ILE A 217 17.97 17.46 8.34
C ILE A 217 17.40 16.80 9.59
N LEU A 218 17.08 17.57 10.63
CA LEU A 218 16.48 17.03 11.85
C LEU A 218 15.11 16.39 11.56
N ALA A 219 14.26 17.05 10.78
CA ALA A 219 12.96 16.53 10.36
C ALA A 219 13.11 15.24 9.55
N SER A 220 14.08 15.17 8.64
CA SER A 220 14.45 13.97 7.91
C SER A 220 14.82 12.82 8.85
N CYS A 221 15.66 13.06 9.87
CA CYS A 221 16.00 12.05 10.87
C CYS A 221 14.77 11.57 11.68
N LEU A 222 13.84 12.47 12.01
CA LEU A 222 12.61 12.12 12.71
C LEU A 222 11.65 11.32 11.83
N PHE A 223 11.45 11.74 10.58
CA PHE A 223 10.64 11.00 9.60
C PHE A 223 11.21 9.62 9.33
N TRP A 224 12.53 9.52 9.22
CA TRP A 224 13.23 8.25 9.14
C TRP A 224 12.89 7.33 10.31
N PHE A 225 12.99 7.83 11.55
CA PHE A 225 12.64 7.04 12.73
C PHE A 225 11.17 6.59 12.70
N VAL A 226 10.23 7.47 12.35
CA VAL A 226 8.80 7.14 12.22
C VAL A 226 8.59 6.07 11.14
N ALA A 227 9.22 6.24 9.98
CA ALA A 227 9.10 5.31 8.87
C ALA A 227 9.66 3.93 9.23
N MET A 228 10.81 3.86 9.93
CA MET A 228 11.34 2.60 10.48
C MET A 228 10.35 1.93 11.44
N ARG A 229 9.71 2.70 12.34
CA ARG A 229 8.70 2.18 13.27
C ARG A 229 7.49 1.62 12.55
N LEU A 230 7.02 2.29 11.49
CA LEU A 230 5.93 1.81 10.65
C LEU A 230 6.32 0.53 9.92
N ALA A 231 7.52 0.47 9.34
CA ALA A 231 8.01 -0.72 8.65
C ALA A 231 8.12 -1.93 9.58
N VAL A 232 8.65 -1.76 10.79
CA VAL A 232 8.70 -2.83 11.81
C VAL A 232 7.30 -3.29 12.22
N THR A 233 6.36 -2.34 12.35
CA THR A 233 4.95 -2.66 12.66
C THR A 233 4.34 -3.48 11.53
N TYR A 234 4.46 -3.00 10.29
CA TYR A 234 3.97 -3.71 9.10
C TYR A 234 4.56 -5.10 9.02
N GLN A 235 5.88 -5.25 9.17
CA GLN A 235 6.54 -6.55 9.09
C GLN A 235 6.12 -7.51 10.21
N THR A 236 5.89 -6.99 11.41
CA THR A 236 5.34 -7.79 12.52
C THR A 236 3.94 -8.28 12.18
N LEU A 237 3.08 -7.39 11.65
CA LEU A 237 1.72 -7.72 11.24
C LEU A 237 1.69 -8.67 10.03
N SER A 238 2.56 -8.50 9.03
CA SER A 238 2.62 -9.36 7.86
C SER A 238 3.23 -10.73 8.15
N SER A 239 4.08 -10.83 9.18
CA SER A 239 4.58 -12.12 9.66
C SER A 239 3.55 -12.91 10.46
N TRP A 240 2.42 -12.29 10.83
CA TRP A 240 1.35 -12.99 11.51
C TRP A 240 0.58 -13.87 10.52
N SER A 241 0.61 -15.17 10.77
CA SER A 241 -0.17 -16.15 10.01
C SER A 241 -1.34 -16.63 10.85
N ASN A 242 -2.53 -16.69 10.26
CA ASN A 242 -3.71 -17.19 10.94
C ASN A 242 -3.54 -18.67 11.36
N PRO A 243 -3.54 -19.00 12.67
CA PRO A 243 -3.32 -20.37 13.13
C PRO A 243 -4.49 -21.31 12.81
N PHE A 244 -5.66 -20.75 12.46
CA PHE A 244 -6.86 -21.52 12.13
C PHE A 244 -6.96 -21.87 10.65
N VAL A 245 -6.05 -21.37 9.81
CA VAL A 245 -5.98 -21.71 8.38
C VAL A 245 -4.82 -22.69 8.19
N THR A 246 -5.11 -23.85 7.63
CA THR A 246 -4.09 -24.89 7.44
C THR A 246 -3.13 -24.54 6.29
N ALA A 247 -1.92 -25.11 6.28
CA ALA A 247 -0.98 -24.91 5.17
C ALA A 247 -1.54 -25.44 3.83
N ALA A 248 -2.33 -26.51 3.88
CA ALA A 248 -3.01 -27.07 2.70
C ALA A 248 -4.05 -26.09 2.14
N GLU A 249 -4.91 -25.51 2.98
CA GLU A 249 -5.88 -24.50 2.55
C GLU A 249 -5.23 -23.27 1.92
N ARG A 250 -4.08 -22.81 2.46
CA ARG A 250 -3.33 -21.71 1.86
C ARG A 250 -2.84 -22.05 0.45
N GLU A 251 -2.29 -23.26 0.28
CA GLU A 251 -1.80 -23.70 -1.02
C GLU A 251 -2.95 -23.87 -2.01
N ASP A 252 -4.08 -24.44 -1.60
CA ASP A 252 -5.26 -24.58 -2.45
C ASP A 252 -5.78 -23.22 -2.93
N ARG A 253 -5.86 -22.23 -2.02
CA ARG A 253 -6.24 -20.84 -2.38
C ARG A 253 -5.24 -20.22 -3.35
N ARG A 254 -3.94 -20.49 -3.18
CA ARG A 254 -2.88 -20.01 -4.07
C ARG A 254 -2.98 -20.63 -5.46
N VAL A 255 -3.26 -21.93 -5.54
CA VAL A 255 -3.43 -22.66 -6.81
C VAL A 255 -4.67 -22.17 -7.55
N ILE A 256 -5.80 -22.00 -6.87
CA ILE A 256 -7.02 -21.44 -7.47
C ILE A 256 -6.73 -20.06 -8.06
N PHE A 257 -6.01 -19.22 -7.31
CA PHE A 257 -5.62 -17.91 -7.81
C PHE A 257 -4.70 -17.99 -9.03
N GLN A 258 -3.66 -18.82 -8.99
CA GLN A 258 -2.75 -19.01 -10.13
C GLN A 258 -3.48 -19.54 -11.36
N ALA A 259 -4.48 -20.42 -11.18
CA ALA A 259 -5.31 -20.92 -12.26
C ALA A 259 -6.17 -19.80 -12.88
N ILE A 260 -6.77 -18.93 -12.05
CA ILE A 260 -7.53 -17.77 -12.53
C ILE A 260 -6.61 -16.81 -13.29
N MET A 261 -5.48 -16.41 -12.72
CA MET A 261 -4.52 -15.51 -13.36
C MET A 261 -3.87 -16.12 -14.63
N GLY A 262 -3.59 -17.43 -14.59
CA GLY A 262 -3.08 -18.19 -15.74
C GLY A 262 -4.08 -18.26 -16.88
N ALA A 263 -5.38 -18.38 -16.57
CA ALA A 263 -6.44 -18.28 -17.56
C ALA A 263 -6.49 -16.87 -18.19
N TYR A 264 -6.37 -15.80 -17.40
CA TYR A 264 -6.35 -14.43 -17.94
C TYR A 264 -5.12 -14.11 -18.81
N THR A 265 -3.95 -14.64 -18.46
CA THR A 265 -2.72 -14.44 -19.24
C THR A 265 -2.63 -15.37 -20.46
N GLY A 266 -3.28 -16.53 -20.42
CA GLY A 266 -3.37 -17.49 -21.52
C GLY A 266 -4.59 -17.32 -22.45
N SER A 267 -5.64 -16.59 -22.05
CA SER A 267 -6.88 -16.46 -22.83
C SER A 267 -6.89 -15.35 -23.87
N SER A 268 -5.73 -15.02 -24.46
CA SER A 268 -5.74 -14.42 -25.81
C SER A 268 -6.18 -15.44 -26.90
N GLY A 269 -6.64 -16.65 -26.53
CA GLY A 269 -7.13 -17.63 -27.50
C GLY A 269 -8.23 -18.63 -27.10
N GLN A 270 -8.49 -18.99 -25.83
CA GLN A 270 -9.49 -20.04 -25.51
C GLN A 270 -10.19 -19.84 -24.16
N SER A 271 -11.52 -19.77 -24.17
CA SER A 271 -12.34 -19.79 -22.95
C SER A 271 -12.37 -21.19 -22.36
N THR A 272 -11.79 -21.36 -21.17
CA THR A 272 -11.98 -22.55 -20.35
C THR A 272 -12.83 -22.15 -19.16
N SER A 273 -14.08 -22.62 -19.13
CA SER A 273 -14.95 -22.49 -17.96
C SER A 273 -14.41 -23.36 -16.83
N VAL A 274 -13.78 -22.74 -15.83
CA VAL A 274 -13.42 -23.45 -14.59
C VAL A 274 -14.71 -23.67 -13.80
N GLN A 275 -15.20 -24.91 -13.77
CA GLN A 275 -16.27 -25.31 -12.86
C GLN A 275 -15.69 -25.42 -11.45
N VAL A 276 -16.01 -24.44 -10.60
CA VAL A 276 -15.79 -24.56 -9.15
C VAL A 276 -16.81 -25.57 -8.63
N VAL A 277 -16.34 -26.76 -8.27
CA VAL A 277 -17.17 -27.78 -7.61
C VAL A 277 -17.39 -27.32 -6.16
N PRO A 278 -18.64 -27.14 -5.71
CA PRO A 278 -18.90 -26.77 -4.33
C PRO A 278 -18.52 -27.93 -3.41
N SER A 279 -17.62 -27.66 -2.46
CA SER A 279 -17.35 -28.56 -1.35
C SER A 279 -18.57 -28.58 -0.42
N THR A 280 -19.27 -29.72 -0.39
CA THR A 280 -20.33 -30.06 0.57
C THR A 280 -19.77 -30.38 1.94
#